data_AF-A0A944H011-F1
#
_entry.id   AF-A0A944H011-F1
#
_cell.length_a   1.000
_cell.length_b   1.000
_cell.length_c   1.000
_cell.angle_alpha   90.00
_cell.angle_beta   90.00
_cell.angle_gamma   90.00
#
_symmetry.space_group_name_H-M   'P 1'
#
loop_
_entity.id
_entity.type
_entity.pdbx_description
1 polymer ?
#
loop_
_entity_poly.entity_id
_entity_poly.type
_entity_poly.pdbx_seq_one_letter_code
_entity_poly.pdbx_strand_id
1 'polypeptide(L)'
;MSQIKVKNFGPIKSGFAENNGFIDIRKITVFIGNQGTGKSSIAKLISTFSWLEKQLYRGNLEIKDVKNYNKFIKTYCNYHNLKNYFLPETEIEYLGNAFNFSFQDRKLNIDSRNFEAIIFNSLCIINSIEILRSDGKMDSRCDGMLTYNNSIIFVELKARKYTNSVWIDDGDRQLRKTIAVFINHNDLAIYKSKMAYIANSKKPQFPYSHKEKMQKFRTDTGFRLIIQNTIKVS
;
A
#
# COMPACT_ATOMS: atom_id res chain seq x y z
N MET A 1 10.67 -2.15 -7.10
CA MET A 1 11.23 -1.17 -6.12
C MET A 1 11.21 0.17 -6.78
N SER A 2 10.77 1.22 -6.07
CA SER A 2 10.65 2.55 -6.66
C SER A 2 11.85 3.41 -6.30
N GLN A 3 12.17 4.40 -7.14
CA GLN A 3 13.23 5.37 -6.87
C GLN A 3 12.71 6.77 -7.16
N ILE A 4 13.27 7.78 -6.49
CA ILE A 4 12.94 9.18 -6.76
C ILE A 4 14.20 10.04 -6.79
N LYS A 5 14.24 10.97 -7.74
CA LYS A 5 15.24 12.02 -7.86
C LYS A 5 14.51 13.37 -7.90
N VAL A 6 15.00 14.33 -7.14
CA VAL A 6 14.40 15.65 -7.01
C VAL A 6 15.50 16.70 -6.98
N LYS A 7 15.40 17.72 -7.83
CA LYS A 7 16.30 18.88 -7.86
C LYS A 7 15.51 20.17 -7.95
N ASN A 8 16.07 21.22 -7.36
CA ASN A 8 15.53 22.58 -7.38
C ASN A 8 14.03 22.65 -7.04
N PHE A 9 13.65 22.05 -5.91
CA PHE A 9 12.26 21.94 -5.47
C PHE A 9 12.10 22.45 -4.04
N GLY A 10 11.59 23.67 -3.90
CA GLY A 10 11.46 24.39 -2.63
C GLY A 10 12.79 24.42 -1.85
N PRO A 11 12.87 23.78 -0.66
CA PRO A 11 14.10 23.72 0.12
C PRO A 11 15.18 22.80 -0.47
N ILE A 12 14.83 21.89 -1.38
CA ILE A 12 15.77 20.97 -2.02
C ILE A 12 16.47 21.70 -3.16
N LYS A 13 17.80 21.85 -3.09
CA LYS A 13 18.61 22.54 -4.10
C LYS A 13 19.23 21.55 -5.09
N SER A 14 20.38 20.99 -4.75
CA SER A 14 21.16 20.08 -5.61
C SER A 14 20.61 18.64 -5.69
N GLY A 15 19.64 18.29 -4.84
CA GLY A 15 19.10 16.93 -4.75
C GLY A 15 19.99 16.00 -3.93
N PHE A 16 19.81 14.69 -4.09
CA PHE A 16 20.66 13.69 -3.43
C PHE A 16 22.03 13.65 -4.11
N ALA A 17 23.12 13.58 -3.35
CA ALA A 17 24.48 13.66 -3.92
C ALA A 17 24.98 12.31 -4.45
N GLU A 18 24.47 11.21 -3.91
CA GLU A 18 24.89 9.86 -4.25
C GLU A 18 23.93 9.22 -5.28
N ASN A 19 24.30 8.05 -5.80
CA ASN A 19 23.45 7.23 -6.67
C ASN A 19 22.84 8.01 -7.86
N ASN A 20 23.65 8.84 -8.53
CA ASN A 20 23.21 9.71 -9.64
C ASN A 20 22.00 10.61 -9.32
N GLY A 21 21.79 10.91 -8.03
CA GLY A 21 20.70 11.71 -7.50
C GLY A 21 19.43 10.94 -7.15
N PHE A 22 19.43 9.61 -7.27
CA PHE A 22 18.28 8.78 -6.92
C PHE A 22 18.32 8.31 -5.48
N ILE A 23 17.17 8.42 -4.82
CA ILE A 23 16.88 7.84 -3.52
C ILE A 23 16.05 6.58 -3.74
N ASP A 24 16.53 5.46 -3.23
CA ASP A 24 15.77 4.20 -3.22
C ASP A 24 14.63 4.27 -2.21
N ILE A 25 13.43 3.93 -2.67
CA ILE A 25 12.24 3.85 -1.83
C ILE A 25 12.01 2.39 -1.47
N ARG A 26 12.44 2.03 -0.26
CA ARG A 26 12.25 0.69 0.33
C ARG A 26 10.96 0.66 1.15
N LYS A 27 10.49 -0.55 1.49
CA LYS A 27 9.29 -0.78 2.32
C LYS A 27 9.31 0.05 3.61
N ILE A 28 10.48 0.20 4.22
CA ILE A 28 10.72 1.10 5.34
C ILE A 28 11.82 2.07 4.88
N THR A 29 11.46 3.35 4.74
CA THR A 29 12.39 4.42 4.37
C THR A 29 12.24 5.54 5.40
N VAL A 30 13.34 5.92 6.04
CA VAL A 30 13.37 6.97 7.07
C VAL A 30 14.19 8.14 6.55
N PHE A 31 13.58 9.32 6.52
CA PHE A 31 14.28 10.56 6.18
C PHE A 31 14.70 11.29 7.46
N ILE A 32 16.01 11.42 7.67
CA ILE A 32 16.60 12.12 8.82
C ILE A 32 17.38 13.37 8.38
N GLY A 33 17.54 14.34 9.28
CA GLY A 33 18.32 15.56 9.04
C GLY A 33 17.66 16.83 9.59
N ASN A 34 18.39 17.95 9.51
CA ASN A 34 18.02 19.25 10.10
C ASN A 34 16.65 19.77 9.63
N GLN A 35 15.99 20.61 10.42
CA GLN A 35 14.70 21.20 10.05
C GLN A 35 14.81 22.01 8.74
N GLY A 36 13.74 22.02 7.94
CA GLY A 36 13.69 22.83 6.72
C GLY A 36 14.43 22.25 5.51
N THR A 37 15.10 21.10 5.62
CA THR A 37 15.88 20.50 4.52
C THR A 37 15.06 19.77 3.44
N GLY A 38 13.72 19.83 3.49
CA GLY A 38 12.86 19.21 2.47
C GLY A 38 12.51 17.74 2.65
N LYS A 39 12.81 17.14 3.81
CA LYS A 39 12.43 15.74 4.13
C LYS A 39 10.94 15.44 3.90
N SER A 40 10.06 16.31 4.41
CA SER A 40 8.62 16.19 4.21
C SER A 40 8.21 16.43 2.75
N SER A 41 8.93 17.28 2.03
CA SER A 41 8.71 17.54 0.60
C SER A 41 8.93 16.28 -0.24
N ILE A 42 10.03 15.56 0.00
CA ILE A 42 10.31 14.28 -0.67
C ILE A 42 9.22 13.26 -0.33
N ALA A 43 8.89 13.09 0.95
CA ALA A 43 7.85 12.14 1.37
C ALA A 43 6.48 12.43 0.72
N LYS A 44 6.10 13.71 0.61
CA LYS A 44 4.86 14.14 -0.05
C LYS A 44 4.89 13.90 -1.56
N LEU A 45 6.03 14.12 -2.23
CA LEU A 45 6.19 13.78 -3.65
C LEU A 45 6.03 12.28 -3.87
N ILE A 46 6.71 11.45 -3.07
CA ILE A 46 6.59 9.98 -3.13
C ILE A 46 5.13 9.55 -2.96
N SER A 47 4.42 10.11 -1.97
CA SER A 47 3.00 9.86 -1.74
C SER A 47 2.15 10.21 -2.97
N THR A 48 2.40 11.38 -3.57
CA THR A 48 1.68 11.86 -4.75
C THR A 48 1.87 10.94 -5.94
N PHE A 49 3.12 10.59 -6.26
CA PHE A 49 3.42 9.70 -7.39
C PHE A 49 2.89 8.29 -7.17
N SER A 50 3.07 7.73 -5.96
CA SER A 50 2.54 6.40 -5.65
C SER A 50 1.01 6.34 -5.79
N TRP A 51 0.31 7.41 -5.38
CA TRP A 51 -1.13 7.51 -5.58
C TRP A 51 -1.51 7.63 -7.06
N LEU A 52 -0.84 8.51 -7.82
CA LEU A 52 -1.08 8.69 -9.25
C LEU A 52 -0.85 7.38 -10.02
N GLU A 53 0.25 6.71 -9.75
CA GLU A 53 0.60 5.41 -10.33
C GLU A 53 -0.54 4.41 -10.11
N LYS A 54 -1.08 4.35 -8.89
CA LYS A 54 -2.18 3.46 -8.52
C LYS A 54 -3.48 3.79 -9.23
N GLN A 55 -3.81 5.07 -9.40
CA GLN A 55 -5.01 5.48 -10.12
C GLN A 55 -4.92 5.18 -11.63
N LEU A 56 -3.75 5.45 -12.23
CA LEU A 56 -3.49 5.15 -13.64
C LEU A 56 -3.55 3.64 -13.91
N TYR A 57 -2.93 2.84 -13.06
CA TYR A 57 -2.94 1.38 -13.22
C TYR A 57 -4.34 0.77 -13.11
N ARG A 58 -5.18 1.33 -12.23
CA ARG A 58 -6.58 0.88 -12.07
C ARG A 58 -7.50 1.35 -13.20
N GLY A 59 -7.04 2.23 -14.08
CA GLY A 59 -7.88 2.87 -15.09
C GLY A 59 -8.83 3.93 -14.55
N ASN A 60 -8.67 4.36 -13.29
CA ASN A 60 -9.49 5.42 -12.68
C ASN A 60 -9.10 6.82 -13.20
N LEU A 61 -7.86 6.97 -13.66
CA LEU A 61 -7.36 8.17 -14.32
C LEU A 61 -6.73 7.76 -15.64
N GLU A 62 -6.84 8.63 -16.63
CA GLU A 62 -6.07 8.50 -17.87
C GLU A 62 -4.83 9.40 -17.86
N ILE A 63 -3.76 8.97 -18.54
CA ILE A 63 -2.51 9.75 -18.64
C ILE A 63 -2.78 11.16 -19.20
N LYS A 64 -3.68 11.26 -20.19
CA LYS A 64 -4.05 12.54 -20.79
C LYS A 64 -4.58 13.51 -19.74
N ASP A 65 -5.39 13.03 -18.80
CA ASP A 65 -6.00 13.87 -17.77
C ASP A 65 -4.99 14.35 -16.75
N VAL A 66 -4.01 13.51 -16.40
CA VAL A 66 -2.95 13.87 -15.47
C VAL A 66 -2.03 14.94 -16.05
N LYS A 67 -1.72 14.85 -17.36
CA LYS A 67 -0.88 15.82 -18.08
C LYS A 67 -1.63 17.13 -18.40
N ASN A 68 -2.96 17.13 -18.44
CA ASN A 68 -3.74 18.27 -18.91
C ASN A 68 -3.72 19.47 -17.95
N TYR A 69 -3.74 20.70 -18.50
CA TYR A 69 -3.94 21.97 -17.78
C TYR A 69 -3.10 22.19 -16.50
N ASN A 70 -1.87 21.65 -16.44
CA ASN A 70 -1.02 21.68 -15.24
C ASN A 70 -1.70 21.07 -14.00
N LYS A 71 -2.63 20.12 -14.17
CA LYS A 71 -3.32 19.41 -13.06
C LYS A 71 -2.33 18.75 -12.10
N PHE A 72 -1.23 18.22 -12.63
CA PHE A 72 -0.13 17.72 -11.80
C PHE A 72 0.27 18.70 -10.69
N ILE A 73 0.62 19.93 -11.06
CA ILE A 73 1.06 20.95 -10.10
C ILE A 73 -0.14 21.53 -9.33
N LYS A 74 -1.18 21.95 -10.05
CA LYS A 74 -2.29 22.75 -9.49
C LYS A 74 -3.27 21.94 -8.64
N THR A 75 -3.38 20.64 -8.89
CA THR A 75 -4.34 19.77 -8.20
C THR A 75 -3.59 18.75 -7.35
N TYR A 76 -2.83 17.85 -7.97
CA TYR A 76 -2.27 16.68 -7.26
C TYR A 76 -1.16 17.08 -6.29
N CYS A 77 -0.19 17.89 -6.70
CA CYS A 77 0.85 18.39 -5.80
C CYS A 77 0.30 19.45 -4.83
N ASN A 78 -0.71 20.22 -5.23
CA ASN A 78 -1.32 21.23 -4.37
C ASN A 78 -2.08 20.62 -3.19
N TYR A 79 -2.55 19.38 -3.28
CA TYR A 79 -3.14 18.64 -2.15
C TYR A 79 -2.21 18.61 -0.93
N HIS A 80 -0.90 18.56 -1.15
CA HIS A 80 0.11 18.60 -0.10
C HIS A 80 0.77 19.99 0.09
N ASN A 81 0.16 21.03 -0.47
CA ASN A 81 0.65 22.42 -0.53
C ASN A 81 2.03 22.55 -1.19
N LEU A 82 2.33 21.73 -2.19
CA LEU A 82 3.62 21.72 -2.88
C LEU A 82 3.67 22.64 -4.11
N LYS A 83 2.55 23.24 -4.52
CA LYS A 83 2.47 24.08 -5.74
C LYS A 83 3.56 25.15 -5.80
N ASN A 84 3.82 25.83 -4.69
CA ASN A 84 4.78 26.94 -4.62
C ASN A 84 6.24 26.48 -4.47
N TYR A 85 6.49 25.17 -4.45
CA TYR A 85 7.85 24.61 -4.37
C TYR A 85 8.45 24.42 -5.76
N PHE A 86 7.63 24.41 -6.80
CA PHE A 86 8.08 24.30 -8.18
C PHE A 86 8.73 25.61 -8.63
N LEU A 87 9.99 25.49 -9.04
CA LEU A 87 10.81 26.51 -9.67
C LEU A 87 10.87 26.25 -11.19
N PRO A 88 11.24 27.25 -12.01
CA PRO A 88 11.45 27.05 -13.45
C PRO A 88 12.36 25.86 -13.78
N GLU A 89 13.40 25.67 -12.98
CA GLU A 89 14.46 24.67 -13.09
C GLU A 89 14.21 23.40 -12.25
N THR A 90 12.98 23.22 -11.74
CA THR A 90 12.62 22.00 -11.01
C THR A 90 12.71 20.77 -11.92
N GLU A 91 13.44 19.77 -11.45
CA GLU A 91 13.51 18.44 -12.08
C GLU A 91 13.06 17.39 -11.07
N ILE A 92 12.12 16.53 -11.48
CA ILE A 92 11.66 15.41 -10.67
C ILE A 92 11.56 14.18 -11.54
N GLU A 93 12.14 13.08 -11.08
CA GLU A 93 12.02 11.78 -11.72
C GLU A 93 11.58 10.75 -10.69
N TYR A 94 10.46 10.08 -10.94
CA TYR A 94 9.94 9.00 -10.12
C TYR A 94 9.87 7.73 -10.95
N LEU A 95 10.69 6.76 -10.58
CA LEU A 95 10.73 5.44 -11.18
C LEU A 95 9.81 4.53 -10.38
N GLY A 96 8.58 4.35 -10.87
CA GLY A 96 7.59 3.46 -10.27
C GLY A 96 7.77 2.00 -10.68
N ASN A 97 6.85 1.14 -10.21
CA ASN A 97 6.81 -0.25 -10.64
C ASN A 97 6.08 -0.40 -11.99
N ALA A 98 5.07 0.44 -12.22
CA ALA A 98 4.15 0.45 -13.36
C ALA A 98 4.42 1.60 -14.32
N PHE A 99 4.72 2.77 -13.77
CA PHE A 99 4.89 4.00 -14.54
C PHE A 99 6.15 4.73 -14.11
N ASN A 100 6.83 5.33 -15.09
CA ASN A 100 7.83 6.36 -14.86
C ASN A 100 7.17 7.72 -14.98
N PHE A 101 7.48 8.62 -14.05
CA PHE A 101 7.07 10.02 -14.13
C PHE A 101 8.33 10.87 -14.23
N SER A 102 8.37 11.76 -15.20
CA SER A 102 9.45 12.73 -15.38
C SER A 102 8.86 14.12 -15.51
N PHE A 103 9.30 15.03 -14.66
CA PHE A 103 8.90 16.43 -14.69
C PHE A 103 10.14 17.29 -14.90
N GLN A 104 10.19 17.97 -16.05
CA GLN A 104 11.24 18.90 -16.45
C GLN A 104 10.63 19.92 -17.41
N ASP A 105 11.21 21.12 -17.51
CA ASP A 105 10.73 22.20 -18.38
C ASP A 105 9.24 22.51 -18.19
N ARG A 106 8.78 22.41 -16.93
CA ARG A 106 7.38 22.59 -16.50
C ARG A 106 6.37 21.63 -17.14
N LYS A 107 6.83 20.51 -17.71
CA LYS A 107 6.00 19.49 -18.34
C LYS A 107 6.15 18.16 -17.63
N LEU A 108 5.02 17.47 -17.45
CA LEU A 108 5.01 16.11 -16.91
C LEU A 108 4.93 15.11 -18.07
N ASN A 109 5.93 14.23 -18.12
CA ASN A 109 5.95 13.03 -18.93
C ASN A 109 5.64 11.81 -18.04
N ILE A 110 4.93 10.84 -18.61
CA ILE A 110 4.49 9.62 -17.95
C ILE A 110 4.61 8.52 -18.98
N ASP A 111 5.40 7.50 -18.67
CA ASP A 111 5.64 6.35 -19.53
C ASP A 111 5.24 5.09 -18.79
N SER A 112 4.41 4.26 -19.41
CA SER A 112 4.12 2.92 -18.91
C SER A 112 5.35 2.04 -19.03
N ARG A 113 5.68 1.30 -17.98
CA ARG A 113 6.69 0.25 -18.06
C ARG A 113 6.04 -1.03 -18.56
N ASN A 114 6.57 -1.60 -19.64
CA ASN A 114 6.22 -2.94 -20.09
C ASN A 114 6.84 -3.96 -19.13
N PHE A 115 6.15 -4.27 -18.04
CA PHE A 115 6.46 -5.42 -17.19
C PHE A 115 5.26 -6.37 -17.20
N GLU A 116 5.52 -7.67 -17.42
CA GLU A 116 4.50 -8.73 -17.44
C GLU A 116 3.78 -8.97 -16.10
N ALA A 117 4.15 -8.28 -15.03
CA ALA A 117 3.38 -8.30 -13.78
C ALA A 117 3.79 -7.11 -12.90
N ILE A 118 2.97 -6.07 -12.89
CA ILE A 118 3.12 -4.96 -11.95
C ILE A 118 2.43 -5.36 -10.64
N ILE A 119 3.23 -5.69 -9.63
CA ILE A 119 2.74 -5.91 -8.26
C ILE A 119 2.63 -4.54 -7.57
N PHE A 120 1.42 -3.99 -7.51
CA PHE A 120 1.12 -2.92 -6.56
C PHE A 120 1.14 -3.49 -5.14
N ASN A 121 2.29 -3.42 -4.47
CA ASN A 121 2.36 -3.62 -3.02
C ASN A 121 1.61 -2.45 -2.35
N SER A 122 0.29 -2.56 -2.25
CA SER A 122 -0.50 -1.64 -1.45
C SER A 122 -0.10 -1.81 0.01
N LEU A 123 0.39 -0.75 0.64
CA LEU A 123 0.12 -0.51 2.06
C LEU A 123 -1.40 -0.39 2.19
N CYS A 124 -2.07 -1.52 2.40
CA CYS A 124 -3.47 -1.52 2.78
C CYS A 124 -3.55 -1.28 4.28
N ILE A 125 -3.70 -0.02 4.67
CA ILE A 125 -4.41 0.30 5.91
C ILE A 125 -5.89 0.08 5.56
N ILE A 126 -6.48 -1.04 5.99
CA ILE A 126 -7.92 -1.32 5.84
C ILE A 126 -8.73 -0.45 6.82
N ASN A 127 -8.58 0.87 6.71
CA ASN A 127 -9.57 1.78 7.27
C ASN A 127 -10.43 2.48 6.21
N SER A 128 -10.03 2.39 4.93
CA SER A 128 -10.69 3.13 3.84
C SER A 128 -11.51 2.26 2.86
N ILE A 129 -11.83 1.00 3.20
CA ILE A 129 -12.75 0.16 2.40
C ILE A 129 -14.06 0.03 3.16
N GLU A 130 -15.12 0.67 2.68
CA GLU A 130 -16.47 0.50 3.19
C GLU A 130 -17.02 -0.83 2.67
N ILE A 131 -17.16 -1.81 3.56
CA ILE A 131 -17.93 -3.03 3.28
C ILE A 131 -19.30 -2.76 3.88
N LEU A 132 -20.31 -2.53 3.04
CA LEU A 132 -21.67 -2.26 3.48
C LEU A 132 -22.51 -3.54 3.41
N ARG A 133 -23.33 -3.76 4.42
CA ARG A 133 -24.39 -4.78 4.44
C ARG A 133 -25.53 -4.33 3.52
N SER A 134 -26.44 -5.24 3.20
CA SER A 134 -27.66 -4.95 2.44
C SER A 134 -28.58 -3.89 3.08
N ASP A 135 -28.39 -3.60 4.37
CA ASP A 135 -29.10 -2.56 5.13
C ASP A 135 -28.39 -1.20 5.12
N GLY A 136 -27.28 -1.06 4.39
CA GLY A 136 -26.48 0.17 4.30
C GLY A 136 -25.54 0.43 5.48
N LYS A 137 -25.47 -0.46 6.48
CA LYS A 137 -24.54 -0.35 7.63
C LYS A 137 -23.20 -1.00 7.31
N MET A 138 -22.14 -0.49 7.93
CA MET A 138 -20.80 -1.08 7.86
C MET A 138 -20.81 -2.53 8.38
N ASP A 139 -20.34 -3.47 7.58
CA ASP A 139 -20.09 -4.86 7.96
C ASP A 139 -18.69 -5.00 8.60
N SER A 140 -18.51 -6.11 9.32
CA SER A 140 -17.23 -6.49 9.92
C SER A 140 -16.19 -6.79 8.83
N ARG A 141 -14.99 -6.21 9.01
CA ARG A 141 -13.83 -6.34 8.13
C ARG A 141 -12.58 -6.66 8.96
N CYS A 142 -11.62 -7.36 8.39
CA CYS A 142 -10.36 -7.60 9.10
C CYS A 142 -9.49 -6.35 9.18
N ASP A 143 -8.58 -6.33 10.16
CA ASP A 143 -7.76 -5.14 10.47
C ASP A 143 -6.70 -4.79 9.41
N GLY A 144 -6.26 -5.76 8.60
CA GLY A 144 -5.20 -5.55 7.63
C GLY A 144 -5.24 -6.51 6.44
N MET A 145 -4.72 -6.05 5.30
CA MET A 145 -4.42 -6.89 4.14
C MET A 145 -3.04 -6.50 3.66
N LEU A 146 -2.20 -7.47 3.34
CA LEU A 146 -0.87 -7.26 2.82
C LEU A 146 -0.77 -8.01 1.51
N THR A 147 -0.18 -7.37 0.52
CA THR A 147 0.22 -8.01 -0.73
C THR A 147 1.72 -7.84 -0.87
N TYR A 148 2.42 -8.93 -1.19
CA TYR A 148 3.86 -8.91 -1.49
C TYR A 148 4.20 -10.06 -2.44
N ASN A 149 5.05 -9.79 -3.45
CA ASN A 149 5.38 -10.77 -4.48
C ASN A 149 4.08 -11.32 -5.14
N ASN A 150 3.85 -12.64 -5.08
CA ASN A 150 2.59 -13.31 -5.45
C ASN A 150 1.85 -13.83 -4.22
N SER A 151 1.96 -13.13 -3.10
CA SER A 151 1.38 -13.51 -1.82
C SER A 151 0.34 -12.48 -1.41
N ILE A 152 -0.82 -12.96 -0.97
CA ILE A 152 -1.83 -12.15 -0.29
C ILE A 152 -1.98 -12.64 1.14
N ILE A 153 -2.03 -11.70 2.07
CA ILE A 153 -2.22 -11.94 3.48
C ILE A 153 -3.41 -11.11 3.97
N PHE A 154 -4.37 -11.73 4.64
CA PHE A 154 -5.34 -11.03 5.48
C PHE A 154 -4.93 -11.11 6.95
N VAL A 155 -5.17 -10.05 7.73
CA VAL A 155 -4.71 -9.92 9.10
C VAL A 155 -5.84 -9.42 9.97
N GLU A 156 -6.10 -10.15 11.04
CA GLU A 156 -6.97 -9.76 12.15
C GLU A 156 -6.12 -9.58 13.41
N LEU A 157 -6.18 -8.42 14.02
CA LEU A 157 -5.49 -8.07 15.27
C LEU A 157 -6.45 -8.20 16.45
N LYS A 158 -6.04 -8.93 17.49
CA LYS A 158 -6.74 -8.99 18.77
C LYS A 158 -5.83 -8.50 19.90
N ALA A 159 -6.40 -7.76 20.85
CA ALA A 159 -5.67 -7.19 22.00
C ALA A 159 -6.16 -7.71 23.36
N ARG A 160 -6.87 -8.85 23.39
CA ARG A 160 -7.64 -9.31 24.56
C ARG A 160 -6.97 -10.47 25.29
N LYS A 161 -6.95 -10.40 26.63
CA LYS A 161 -6.64 -11.52 27.53
C LYS A 161 -7.91 -12.37 27.65
N TYR A 162 -8.01 -13.43 26.87
CA TYR A 162 -9.09 -14.41 27.02
C TYR A 162 -8.56 -15.69 27.64
N THR A 163 -9.39 -16.31 28.47
CA THR A 163 -9.22 -17.67 28.98
C THR A 163 -9.78 -18.73 28.03
N ASN A 164 -10.50 -18.34 26.96
CA ASN A 164 -11.17 -19.23 26.01
C ASN A 164 -10.86 -18.88 24.53
N SER A 165 -11.26 -19.76 23.60
CA SER A 165 -10.98 -19.65 22.15
C SER A 165 -11.88 -18.66 21.40
N VAL A 166 -12.77 -17.92 22.07
CA VAL A 166 -13.80 -17.06 21.44
C VAL A 166 -13.20 -15.99 20.53
N TRP A 167 -12.03 -15.47 20.86
CA TRP A 167 -11.35 -14.46 20.02
C TRP A 167 -10.86 -15.02 18.68
N ILE A 168 -10.58 -16.33 18.63
CA ILE A 168 -10.21 -17.03 17.39
C ILE A 168 -11.44 -17.20 16.52
N ASP A 169 -12.58 -17.58 17.10
CA ASP A 169 -13.86 -17.70 16.39
C ASP A 169 -14.31 -16.36 15.81
N ASP A 170 -14.18 -15.29 16.60
CA ASP A 170 -14.44 -13.94 16.13
C ASP A 170 -13.52 -13.54 14.99
N GLY A 171 -12.20 -13.79 15.12
CA GLY A 171 -11.24 -13.44 14.07
C GLY A 171 -11.40 -14.25 12.79
N ASP A 172 -11.71 -15.54 12.91
CA ASP A 172 -12.06 -16.44 11.80
C ASP A 172 -13.24 -15.88 11.00
N ARG A 173 -14.31 -15.45 11.70
CA ARG A 173 -15.48 -14.82 11.09
C ARG A 173 -15.13 -13.54 10.30
N GLN A 174 -14.29 -12.65 10.84
CA GLN A 174 -13.95 -11.39 10.16
C GLN A 174 -13.09 -11.63 8.91
N LEU A 175 -12.11 -12.54 9.02
CA LEU A 175 -11.26 -12.94 7.90
C LEU A 175 -12.10 -13.56 6.79
N ARG A 176 -12.99 -14.51 7.09
CA ARG A 176 -13.86 -15.15 6.10
C ARG A 176 -14.71 -14.15 5.34
N LYS A 177 -15.34 -13.21 6.05
CA LYS A 177 -16.15 -12.16 5.42
C LYS A 177 -15.33 -11.32 4.46
N THR A 178 -14.17 -10.85 4.91
CA THR A 178 -13.31 -9.98 4.09
C THR A 178 -12.76 -10.72 2.87
N ILE A 179 -12.34 -11.98 3.06
CA ILE A 179 -11.87 -12.83 1.96
C ILE A 179 -13.00 -13.10 0.96
N ALA A 180 -14.21 -13.42 1.41
CA ALA A 180 -15.34 -13.66 0.51
C ALA A 180 -15.65 -12.44 -0.36
N VAL A 181 -15.69 -11.25 0.24
CA VAL A 181 -15.87 -9.98 -0.50
C VAL A 181 -14.72 -9.79 -1.49
N PHE A 182 -13.47 -10.05 -1.08
CA PHE A 182 -12.31 -9.89 -1.95
C PHE A 182 -12.39 -10.80 -3.17
N ILE A 183 -12.74 -12.09 -2.98
CA ILE A 183 -12.84 -13.09 -4.06
C ILE A 183 -13.91 -12.69 -5.09
N ASN A 184 -15.04 -12.13 -4.64
CA ASN A 184 -16.11 -11.73 -5.55
C ASN A 184 -15.72 -10.56 -6.48
N HIS A 185 -14.67 -9.81 -6.14
CA HIS A 185 -14.25 -8.63 -6.88
C HIS A 185 -12.86 -8.74 -7.51
N ASN A 186 -12.10 -9.82 -7.26
CA ASN A 186 -10.70 -9.92 -7.67
C ASN A 186 -10.34 -11.35 -8.12
N ASP A 187 -9.50 -11.45 -9.14
CA ASP A 187 -8.92 -12.73 -9.54
C ASP A 187 -7.83 -13.19 -8.56
N LEU A 188 -7.98 -14.41 -8.05
CA LEU A 188 -7.03 -15.04 -7.14
C LEU A 188 -5.88 -15.79 -7.84
N ALA A 189 -5.93 -15.97 -9.16
CA ALA A 189 -4.93 -16.72 -9.91
C ALA A 189 -3.53 -16.08 -9.85
N ILE A 190 -3.48 -14.76 -9.67
CA ILE A 190 -2.24 -13.99 -9.56
C ILE A 190 -1.45 -14.29 -8.27
N TYR A 191 -2.11 -14.85 -7.25
CA TYR A 191 -1.50 -15.13 -5.95
C TYR A 191 -1.15 -16.61 -5.79
N LYS A 192 0.15 -16.93 -5.78
CA LYS A 192 0.71 -18.25 -5.49
C LYS A 192 0.61 -18.62 -3.99
N SER A 193 0.64 -17.62 -3.11
CA SER A 193 0.50 -17.82 -1.67
C SER A 193 -0.69 -17.03 -1.11
N LYS A 194 -1.53 -17.69 -0.34
CA LYS A 194 -2.77 -17.14 0.22
C LYS A 194 -2.79 -17.45 1.71
N MET A 195 -2.66 -16.41 2.55
CA MET A 195 -2.53 -16.57 4.00
C MET A 195 -3.53 -15.68 4.74
N ALA A 196 -3.96 -16.13 5.91
CA ALA A 196 -4.78 -15.33 6.81
C ALA A 196 -4.20 -15.45 8.23
N TYR A 197 -4.05 -14.33 8.93
CA TYR A 197 -3.50 -14.29 10.27
C TYR A 197 -4.54 -13.80 11.28
N ILE A 198 -4.66 -14.52 12.39
CA ILE A 198 -5.26 -13.98 13.60
C ILE A 198 -4.11 -13.74 14.59
N ALA A 199 -3.74 -12.47 14.76
CA ALA A 199 -2.61 -12.06 15.57
C ALA A 199 -3.06 -11.43 16.88
N ASN A 200 -2.70 -12.05 18.01
CA ASN A 200 -3.02 -11.52 19.33
C ASN A 200 -1.77 -10.89 19.97
N SER A 201 -1.85 -9.60 20.32
CA SER A 201 -0.76 -8.83 20.93
C SER A 201 -0.49 -9.16 22.40
N LYS A 202 -1.40 -9.90 23.08
CA LYS A 202 -1.31 -10.20 24.54
C LYS A 202 -1.00 -11.66 24.90
N LYS A 203 -0.29 -12.41 24.04
CA LYS A 203 0.20 -13.81 24.27
C LYS A 203 -0.83 -14.72 24.98
N PRO A 204 -1.83 -15.26 24.29
CA PRO A 204 -2.66 -16.31 24.86
C PRO A 204 -1.83 -17.60 25.05
N GLN A 205 -1.97 -18.27 26.20
CA GLN A 205 -1.57 -19.67 26.29
C GLN A 205 -2.52 -20.48 25.41
N PHE A 206 -1.99 -21.41 24.62
CA PHE A 206 -2.78 -22.27 23.73
C PHE A 206 -2.95 -23.64 24.40
N PRO A 207 -4.02 -23.88 25.16
CA PRO A 207 -4.24 -25.17 25.81
C PRO A 207 -4.62 -26.29 24.81
N TYR A 208 -5.01 -25.97 23.57
CA TYR A 208 -5.52 -26.96 22.60
C TYR A 208 -5.00 -26.74 21.17
N SER A 209 -4.91 -27.84 20.41
CA SER A 209 -4.55 -27.82 18.99
C SER A 209 -5.69 -27.27 18.13
N HIS A 210 -5.40 -26.36 17.19
CA HIS A 210 -6.40 -25.77 16.28
C HIS A 210 -6.34 -26.34 14.84
N LYS A 211 -5.71 -27.51 14.65
CA LYS A 211 -5.45 -28.09 13.32
C LYS A 211 -6.71 -28.27 12.46
N GLU A 212 -7.78 -28.83 13.02
CA GLU A 212 -9.03 -29.06 12.28
C GLU A 212 -9.65 -27.75 11.78
N LYS A 213 -9.69 -26.72 12.64
CA LYS A 213 -10.19 -25.40 12.29
C LYS A 213 -9.35 -24.74 11.18
N MET A 214 -8.03 -24.81 11.29
CA MET A 214 -7.12 -24.28 10.26
C MET A 214 -7.29 -25.00 8.92
N GLN A 215 -7.50 -26.32 8.96
CA GLN A 215 -7.76 -27.10 7.75
C GLN A 215 -9.12 -26.75 7.14
N LYS A 216 -10.18 -26.65 7.95
CA LYS A 216 -11.51 -26.23 7.49
C LYS A 216 -11.48 -24.84 6.87
N PHE A 217 -10.81 -23.88 7.50
CA PHE A 217 -10.62 -22.54 6.93
C PHE A 217 -9.94 -22.58 5.57
N ARG A 218 -8.90 -23.41 5.41
CA ARG A 218 -8.22 -23.57 4.14
C ARG A 218 -9.11 -24.18 3.07
N THR A 219 -9.88 -25.21 3.41
CA THR A 219 -10.83 -25.84 2.48
C THR A 219 -11.88 -24.84 2.01
N ASP A 220 -12.44 -24.05 2.93
CA ASP A 220 -13.55 -23.15 2.63
C ASP A 220 -13.13 -21.88 1.88
N THR A 221 -11.94 -21.34 2.17
CA THR A 221 -11.50 -20.03 1.65
C THR A 221 -10.39 -20.12 0.60
N GLY A 222 -9.64 -21.23 0.58
CA GLY A 222 -8.38 -21.34 -0.17
C GLY A 222 -7.18 -20.65 0.49
N PHE A 223 -7.35 -20.04 1.68
CA PHE A 223 -6.29 -19.36 2.42
C PHE A 223 -5.77 -20.21 3.58
N ARG A 224 -4.45 -20.22 3.80
CA ARG A 224 -3.84 -20.84 4.97
C ARG A 224 -4.04 -19.95 6.19
N LEU A 225 -4.85 -20.39 7.16
CA LEU A 225 -4.99 -19.72 8.45
C LEU A 225 -3.77 -19.96 9.33
N ILE A 226 -3.29 -18.90 10.01
CA ILE A 226 -2.19 -18.94 10.96
C ILE A 226 -2.56 -18.11 12.18
N ILE A 227 -2.45 -18.70 13.36
CA ILE A 227 -2.76 -18.05 14.64
C ILE A 227 -1.44 -17.84 15.36
N GLN A 228 -0.90 -16.62 15.30
CA GLN A 228 0.39 -16.29 15.91
C GLN A 228 0.54 -14.79 16.13
N ASN A 229 1.42 -14.39 17.05
CA ASN A 229 1.66 -12.98 17.40
C ASN A 229 2.58 -12.23 16.42
N THR A 230 3.30 -12.92 15.55
CA THR A 230 4.29 -12.32 14.64
C THR A 230 4.00 -12.71 13.20
N ILE A 231 3.83 -11.76 12.30
CA ILE A 231 3.64 -12.05 10.87
C ILE A 231 5.01 -12.05 10.21
N LYS A 232 5.44 -13.21 9.71
CA LYS A 232 6.67 -13.31 8.92
C LYS A 232 6.33 -13.04 7.46
N VAL A 233 6.99 -12.04 6.88
CA VAL A 233 6.90 -11.70 5.46
C VAL A 233 8.28 -11.94 4.86
N SER A 234 8.37 -12.89 3.93
CA SER A 234 9.63 -13.29 3.25
C SER A 234 9.48 -13.14 1.75
#